data_AF-A0A3D9RK90-F1
#
_entry.id   AF-A0A3D9RK90-F1
#
_cell.length_a   1.000
_cell.length_b   1.000
_cell.length_c   1.000
_cell.angle_alpha   90.00
_cell.angle_beta   90.00
_cell.angle_gamma   90.00
#
_symmetry.space_group_name_H-M   'P 1'
#
loop_
_entity.id
_entity.type
_entity.pdbx_description
1 polymer ?
#
loop_
_entity_poly.entity_id
_entity_poly.type
_entity_poly.pdbx_seq_one_letter_code
_entity_poly.pdbx_strand_id
1 'polypeptide(L)'
;MLKLFKTLKINLTIFQKLLIGIIALLILNIIVAYVGIISANKLEKTSNILLKESNKNSNLQNLKLNFNELLMPANDYLIHGNKVEILNFKKLDDIVKIQLKKSISFEDNHFNEHFLEEIEDILFEVEKLSNSIFELEEPIGNNEGAIMMEVMDGIVLDAQKKIDVLIASSSSLVSTYTSNNQITNTTATRIIISVLCIIIIFLLVGGYYYVKEITRPIKNLTSIAQKVTSVNSKSEFKKIPTQNDEIDNFSNLFNNMIRVLSDNTVSKDYMNSVLNKIKESLIITNLEEKLSLSINLH
;
A
#
# COMPACT_ATOMS: atom_id res chain seq x y z
N MET A 1 -24.73 1.78 -24.06
CA MET A 1 -24.33 2.54 -22.85
C MET A 1 -24.22 4.07 -23.03
N LEU A 2 -24.02 4.60 -24.25
CA LEU A 2 -23.92 6.07 -24.48
C LEU A 2 -25.25 6.86 -24.50
N LYS A 3 -26.42 6.21 -24.48
CA LYS A 3 -27.73 6.91 -24.51
C LYS A 3 -28.28 7.29 -23.13
N LEU A 4 -27.73 6.75 -22.04
CA LEU A 4 -28.24 7.00 -20.68
C LEU A 4 -27.78 8.32 -20.05
N PHE A 5 -26.76 8.98 -20.61
CA PHE A 5 -26.26 10.27 -20.11
C PHE A 5 -26.94 11.51 -20.71
N LYS A 6 -27.92 11.35 -21.61
CA LYS A 6 -28.47 12.49 -22.37
C LYS A 6 -29.65 13.20 -21.68
N THR A 7 -30.14 12.73 -20.53
CA THR A 7 -31.42 13.19 -19.95
C THR A 7 -31.34 13.98 -18.65
N LEU A 8 -30.14 14.26 -18.12
CA LEU A 8 -29.98 15.14 -16.95
C LEU A 8 -29.00 16.27 -17.28
N LYS A 9 -29.49 17.31 -17.95
CA LYS A 9 -28.82 18.63 -17.95
C LYS A 9 -29.00 19.25 -16.57
N ILE A 10 -28.24 18.77 -15.58
CA ILE A 10 -28.12 19.45 -14.30
C ILE A 10 -27.22 20.65 -14.56
N ASN A 11 -27.74 21.87 -14.36
CA ASN A 11 -26.93 23.08 -14.36
C ASN A 11 -26.11 23.08 -13.07
N LEU A 12 -24.90 22.52 -13.13
CA LEU A 12 -23.96 22.53 -12.01
C LEU A 12 -23.10 23.78 -12.06
N THR A 13 -22.94 24.39 -10.91
CA THR A 13 -22.00 25.49 -10.71
C THR A 13 -20.55 24.97 -10.82
N ILE A 14 -19.60 25.83 -11.19
CA ILE A 14 -18.17 25.51 -11.26
C ILE A 14 -17.67 24.99 -9.92
N PHE A 15 -18.11 25.62 -8.83
CA PHE A 15 -17.77 25.14 -7.49
C PHE A 15 -18.27 23.71 -7.26
N GLN A 16 -19.51 23.39 -7.64
CA GLN A 16 -20.06 22.04 -7.52
C GLN A 16 -19.31 21.02 -8.39
N LYS A 17 -18.96 21.39 -9.63
CA LYS A 17 -18.15 20.53 -10.53
C LYS A 17 -16.80 20.20 -9.90
N LEU A 18 -16.13 21.19 -9.31
CA LEU A 18 -14.83 21.01 -8.64
C LEU A 18 -14.96 20.19 -7.36
N LEU A 19 -15.99 20.46 -6.54
CA LEU A 19 -16.28 19.73 -5.31
C LEU A 19 -16.53 18.24 -5.58
N ILE A 20 -17.31 17.90 -6.62
CA ILE A 20 -17.54 16.51 -7.03
C ILE A 20 -16.22 15.80 -7.36
N GLY A 21 -15.31 16.49 -8.07
CA GLY A 21 -13.98 15.95 -8.38
C GLY A 21 -13.15 15.68 -7.12
N ILE A 22 -13.13 16.62 -6.17
CA ILE A 22 -12.42 16.45 -4.89
C ILE A 22 -13.01 15.29 -4.08
N ILE A 23 -14.34 15.22 -3.97
CA ILE A 23 -15.02 14.13 -3.23
C ILE A 23 -14.69 12.78 -3.88
N ALA A 24 -14.73 12.68 -5.21
CA ALA A 24 -14.37 11.46 -5.92
C ALA A 24 -12.91 11.05 -5.64
N LEU A 25 -11.97 11.99 -5.64
CA LEU A 25 -10.57 11.74 -5.30
C LEU A 25 -10.40 11.26 -3.85
N LEU A 26 -11.11 11.88 -2.91
CA LEU A 26 -11.08 11.48 -1.50
C LEU A 26 -11.61 10.06 -1.31
N ILE A 27 -12.71 9.69 -2.00
CA ILE A 27 -13.25 8.33 -1.96
C ILE A 27 -12.20 7.32 -2.47
N LEU A 28 -11.51 7.62 -3.58
CA LEU A 28 -10.45 6.74 -4.09
C LEU A 28 -9.30 6.57 -3.09
N ASN A 29 -8.88 7.65 -2.41
CA ASN A 29 -7.86 7.57 -1.36
C ASN A 29 -8.32 6.75 -0.15
N ILE A 30 -9.59 6.88 0.25
CA ILE A 30 -10.17 6.05 1.32
C ILE A 30 -10.12 4.57 0.94
N ILE A 31 -10.41 4.22 -0.31
CA ILE A 31 -10.31 2.84 -0.80
C ILE A 31 -8.87 2.32 -0.69
N VAL A 32 -7.87 3.10 -1.12
CA VAL A 32 -6.45 2.72 -0.99
C VAL A 32 -6.07 2.52 0.47
N ALA A 33 -6.42 3.45 1.35
CA ALA A 33 -6.14 3.35 2.78
C ALA A 33 -6.81 2.12 3.40
N TYR A 34 -8.09 1.87 3.08
CA TYR A 34 -8.84 0.73 3.55
C TYR A 34 -8.21 -0.60 3.14
N VAL A 35 -7.87 -0.75 1.84
CA VAL A 35 -7.18 -1.94 1.32
C VAL A 35 -5.81 -2.11 1.98
N GLY A 36 -5.08 -1.02 2.17
CA GLY A 36 -3.77 -1.02 2.85
C GLY A 36 -3.88 -1.54 4.29
N ILE A 37 -4.80 -1.00 5.08
CA ILE A 37 -5.01 -1.40 6.48
C ILE A 37 -5.42 -2.88 6.57
N ILE A 38 -6.39 -3.32 5.76
CA ILE A 38 -6.84 -4.73 5.79
C ILE A 38 -5.70 -5.67 5.40
N SER A 39 -4.93 -5.31 4.37
CA SER A 39 -3.83 -6.15 3.89
C SER A 39 -2.72 -6.22 4.93
N ALA A 40 -2.38 -5.10 5.57
CA ALA A 40 -1.40 -5.05 6.65
C ALA A 40 -1.83 -5.90 7.85
N ASN A 41 -3.07 -5.74 8.33
CA ASN A 41 -3.58 -6.52 9.46
C ASN A 41 -3.63 -8.02 9.15
N LYS A 42 -3.99 -8.40 7.92
CA LYS A 42 -4.00 -9.80 7.49
C LYS A 42 -2.58 -10.37 7.44
N LEU A 43 -1.62 -9.61 6.90
CA LEU A 43 -0.21 -10.00 6.83
C LEU A 43 0.43 -10.12 8.21
N GLU A 44 0.11 -9.21 9.14
CA GLU A 44 0.61 -9.27 10.52
C GLU A 44 0.14 -10.56 11.21
N LYS A 45 -1.17 -10.86 11.13
CA LYS A 45 -1.73 -12.06 11.73
C LYS A 45 -1.09 -13.34 11.19
N THR A 46 -0.94 -13.45 9.87
CA THR A 46 -0.34 -14.63 9.25
C THR A 46 1.18 -14.70 9.48
N SER A 47 1.87 -13.56 9.57
CA SER A 47 3.30 -13.52 9.89
C SER A 47 3.58 -14.04 11.29
N ASN A 48 2.75 -13.69 12.28
CA ASN A 48 2.89 -14.21 13.65
C ASN A 48 2.70 -15.73 13.70
N ILE A 49 1.71 -16.25 12.97
CA ILE A 49 1.50 -17.70 12.86
C ILE A 49 2.69 -18.38 12.15
N LEU A 50 3.17 -17.80 11.05
CA LEU A 50 4.31 -18.32 10.30
C LEU A 50 5.58 -18.36 11.16
N LEU A 51 5.81 -17.33 11.98
CA LEU A 51 6.94 -17.29 12.90
C LEU A 51 6.82 -18.37 13.99
N LYS A 52 5.63 -18.55 14.57
CA LYS A 52 5.37 -19.64 15.54
C LYS A 52 5.65 -21.00 14.92
N GLU A 53 5.08 -21.29 13.76
CA GLU A 53 5.25 -22.58 13.07
C GLU A 53 6.68 -22.80 12.58
N SER A 54 7.37 -21.77 12.10
CA SER A 54 8.78 -21.87 11.69
C SER A 54 9.69 -22.19 12.88
N ASN A 55 9.44 -21.58 14.04
CA ASN A 55 10.17 -21.88 15.27
C ASN A 55 9.89 -23.30 15.77
N LYS A 56 8.62 -23.74 15.72
CA LYS A 56 8.23 -25.12 16.02
C LYS A 56 8.95 -26.12 15.11
N ASN A 57 8.92 -25.89 13.80
CA ASN A 57 9.57 -26.75 12.82
C ASN A 57 11.09 -26.84 13.06
N SER A 58 11.75 -25.69 13.27
CA SER A 58 13.18 -25.66 13.65
C SER A 58 13.45 -26.45 14.93
N ASN A 59 12.57 -26.32 15.93
CA ASN A 59 12.68 -27.06 17.18
C ASN A 59 12.57 -28.57 16.98
N LEU A 60 11.61 -29.03 16.15
CA LEU A 60 11.40 -30.44 15.84
C LEU A 60 12.57 -31.04 15.04
N GLN A 61 13.15 -30.28 14.10
CA GLN A 61 14.34 -30.71 13.36
C GLN A 61 15.53 -30.93 14.30
N ASN A 62 15.76 -30.00 15.23
CA ASN A 62 16.80 -30.17 16.24
C ASN A 62 16.49 -31.34 17.18
N LEU A 63 15.23 -31.54 17.57
CA LEU A 63 14.82 -32.69 18.38
C LEU A 63 15.17 -34.00 17.66
N LYS A 64 14.86 -34.10 16.37
CA LYS A 64 15.19 -35.26 15.54
C LYS A 64 16.69 -35.55 15.51
N LEU A 65 17.51 -34.51 15.35
CA LEU A 65 18.97 -34.62 15.35
C LEU A 65 19.50 -35.06 16.72
N ASN A 66 19.01 -34.44 17.80
CA ASN A 66 19.43 -34.78 19.15
C ASN A 66 19.09 -36.24 19.51
N PHE A 67 17.96 -36.77 19.03
CA PHE A 67 17.63 -38.20 19.17
C PHE A 67 18.65 -39.12 18.48
N ASN A 68 19.16 -38.75 17.29
CA ASN A 68 20.26 -39.49 16.65
C ASN A 68 21.54 -39.41 17.49
N GLU A 69 21.87 -38.22 17.98
CA GLU A 69 23.09 -38.02 18.75
C GLU A 69 23.06 -38.77 20.08
N LEU A 70 21.88 -38.93 20.68
CA LEU A 70 21.67 -39.63 21.95
C LEU A 70 22.12 -41.10 21.92
N LEU A 71 22.12 -41.73 20.72
CA LEU A 71 22.58 -43.10 20.51
C LEU A 71 24.11 -43.24 20.58
N MET A 72 24.85 -42.18 20.22
CA MET A 72 26.30 -42.26 20.00
C MET A 72 27.08 -42.67 21.27
N PRO A 73 26.82 -42.13 22.47
CA PRO A 73 27.59 -42.49 23.65
C PRO A 73 27.42 -43.96 24.07
N ALA A 74 26.22 -44.52 23.95
CA ALA A 74 25.98 -45.93 24.25
C ALA A 74 26.74 -46.84 23.27
N ASN A 75 26.69 -46.52 21.98
CA ASN A 75 27.45 -47.22 20.96
C ASN A 75 28.97 -47.09 21.19
N ASP A 76 29.49 -45.89 21.46
CA ASP A 76 30.90 -45.64 21.72
C ASP A 76 31.38 -46.34 23.00
N TYR A 77 30.52 -46.47 24.01
CA TYR A 77 30.80 -47.26 25.21
C TYR A 77 30.97 -48.75 24.90
N LEU A 78 30.12 -49.31 24.02
CA LEU A 78 30.23 -50.71 23.58
C LEU A 78 31.49 -50.96 22.72
N ILE A 79 32.02 -49.94 22.05
CA ILE A 79 33.23 -50.08 21.22
C ILE A 79 34.50 -49.92 22.06
N HIS A 80 34.53 -48.92 22.96
CA HIS A 80 35.77 -48.48 23.62
C HIS A 80 35.80 -48.78 25.13
N GLY A 81 34.66 -49.08 25.75
CA GLY A 81 34.52 -49.26 27.20
C GLY A 81 34.76 -48.00 28.04
N ASN A 82 34.77 -46.82 27.42
CA ASN A 82 35.12 -45.57 28.08
C ASN A 82 33.96 -45.01 28.90
N LYS A 83 34.08 -45.01 30.24
CA LYS A 83 33.07 -44.50 31.17
C LYS A 83 32.75 -43.00 31.03
N VAL A 84 33.57 -42.22 30.31
CA VAL A 84 33.25 -40.82 29.98
C VAL A 84 31.96 -40.72 29.17
N GLU A 85 31.62 -41.74 28.37
CA GLU A 85 30.41 -41.74 27.56
C GLU A 85 29.12 -41.68 28.38
N ILE A 86 29.14 -42.17 29.62
CA ILE A 86 28.00 -42.04 30.56
C ILE A 86 27.70 -40.57 30.84
N LEU A 87 28.73 -39.73 30.97
CA LEU A 87 28.56 -38.29 31.17
C LEU A 87 28.14 -37.59 29.89
N ASN A 88 28.63 -38.02 28.73
CA ASN A 88 28.21 -37.48 27.44
C ASN A 88 26.74 -37.79 27.17
N PHE A 89 26.29 -39.02 27.46
CA PHE A 89 24.90 -39.42 27.39
C PHE A 89 24.01 -38.51 28.24
N LYS A 90 24.33 -38.33 29.53
CA LYS A 90 23.53 -37.47 30.42
C LYS A 90 23.39 -36.04 29.89
N LYS A 91 24.44 -35.48 29.30
CA LYS A 91 24.38 -34.14 28.70
C LYS A 91 23.44 -34.10 27.49
N LEU A 92 23.51 -35.10 26.62
CA LEU A 92 22.63 -35.19 25.43
C LEU A 92 21.18 -35.45 25.84
N ASP A 93 20.97 -36.31 26.82
CA ASP A 93 19.66 -36.59 27.42
C ASP A 93 19.00 -35.30 27.96
N ASP A 94 19.75 -34.51 28.75
CA ASP A 94 19.28 -33.21 29.24
C ASP A 94 18.91 -32.27 28.08
N ILE A 95 19.71 -32.24 27.00
CA ILE A 95 19.43 -31.44 25.81
C ILE A 95 18.15 -31.91 25.11
N VAL A 96 17.96 -33.22 24.94
CA VAL A 96 16.75 -33.81 24.33
C VAL A 96 15.52 -33.47 25.18
N LYS A 97 15.59 -33.61 26.51
CA LYS A 97 14.51 -33.25 27.43
C LYS A 97 14.12 -31.78 27.36
N ILE A 98 15.10 -30.87 27.30
CA ILE A 98 14.85 -29.43 27.13
C ILE A 98 14.16 -29.18 25.78
N GLN A 99 14.63 -29.82 24.72
CA GLN A 99 14.12 -29.65 23.37
C GLN A 99 12.69 -30.21 23.22
N LEU A 100 12.40 -31.34 23.87
CA LEU A 100 11.07 -31.96 23.93
C LEU A 100 10.08 -31.07 24.69
N LYS A 101 10.44 -30.59 25.89
CA LYS A 101 9.63 -29.63 26.66
C LYS A 101 9.33 -28.36 25.87
N LYS A 102 10.31 -27.86 25.12
CA LYS A 102 10.11 -26.72 24.23
C LYS A 102 9.15 -27.05 23.07
N SER A 103 9.20 -28.25 22.51
CA SER A 103 8.23 -28.71 21.51
C SER A 103 6.80 -28.74 22.07
N ILE A 104 6.63 -29.27 23.28
CA ILE A 104 5.35 -29.28 24.00
C ILE A 104 4.82 -27.86 24.19
N SER A 105 5.68 -26.90 24.56
CA SER A 105 5.26 -25.51 24.75
C SER A 105 4.76 -24.79 23.48
N PHE A 106 5.07 -25.31 22.28
CA PHE A 106 4.56 -24.78 21.02
C PHE A 106 3.20 -25.37 20.63
N GLU A 107 2.76 -26.44 21.29
CA GLU A 107 1.60 -27.21 20.88
C GLU A 107 0.31 -26.67 21.49
N ASP A 108 -0.66 -26.39 20.63
CA ASP A 108 -2.03 -26.05 21.03
C ASP A 108 -3.04 -27.09 20.49
N ASN A 109 -2.54 -28.15 19.83
CA ASN A 109 -3.35 -29.16 19.14
C ASN A 109 -3.24 -30.52 19.83
N HIS A 110 -4.35 -30.97 20.41
CA HIS A 110 -4.50 -32.27 21.09
C HIS A 110 -4.03 -33.47 20.24
N PHE A 111 -4.15 -33.42 18.91
CA PHE A 111 -3.64 -34.50 18.05
C PHE A 111 -2.11 -34.60 18.12
N ASN A 112 -1.41 -33.47 18.08
CA ASN A 112 0.04 -33.43 18.10
C ASN A 112 0.60 -33.65 19.52
N GLU A 113 -0.15 -33.28 20.56
CA GLU A 113 0.21 -33.55 21.97
C GLU A 113 0.42 -35.05 22.19
N HIS A 114 -0.46 -35.90 21.66
CA HIS A 114 -0.32 -37.35 21.74
C HIS A 114 1.00 -37.86 21.14
N PHE A 115 1.44 -37.32 20.00
CA PHE A 115 2.75 -37.71 19.43
C PHE A 115 3.91 -37.30 20.32
N LEU A 116 3.81 -36.15 20.99
CA LEU A 116 4.86 -35.67 21.89
C LEU A 116 4.92 -36.50 23.19
N GLU A 117 3.77 -36.92 23.71
CA GLU A 117 3.67 -37.88 24.83
C GLU A 117 4.31 -39.23 24.45
N GLU A 118 3.99 -39.77 23.27
CA GLU A 118 4.62 -41.01 22.78
C GLU A 118 6.15 -40.85 22.59
N ILE A 119 6.63 -39.67 22.18
CA ILE A 119 8.07 -39.39 22.07
C ILE A 119 8.72 -39.31 23.46
N GLU A 120 8.02 -38.81 24.48
CA GLU A 120 8.47 -38.80 25.87
C GLU A 120 8.60 -40.22 26.43
N ASP A 121 7.61 -41.08 26.17
CA ASP A 121 7.67 -42.50 26.54
C ASP A 121 8.84 -43.22 25.86
N ILE A 122 9.08 -42.93 24.57
CA ILE A 122 10.23 -43.46 23.84
C ILE A 122 11.55 -42.98 24.47
N LEU A 123 11.65 -41.70 24.84
CA LEU A 123 12.85 -41.18 25.50
C LEU A 123 13.16 -41.94 26.80
N PHE A 124 12.14 -42.22 27.60
CA PHE A 124 12.29 -43.01 28.82
C PHE A 124 12.83 -44.43 28.55
N GLU A 125 12.35 -45.11 27.50
CA GLU A 125 12.88 -46.43 27.13
C GLU A 125 14.32 -46.36 26.60
N VAL A 126 14.69 -45.31 25.87
CA VAL A 126 16.07 -45.07 25.43
C VAL A 126 16.99 -44.85 26.63
N GLU A 127 16.57 -44.06 27.62
CA GLU A 127 17.31 -43.85 28.87
C GLU A 127 17.55 -45.17 29.61
N LYS A 128 16.51 -45.99 29.72
CA LYS A 128 16.58 -47.30 30.39
C LYS A 128 17.56 -48.25 29.68
N LEU A 129 17.46 -48.39 28.36
CA LEU A 129 18.38 -49.24 27.58
C LEU A 129 19.82 -48.74 27.66
N SER A 130 20.03 -47.42 27.56
CA SER A 130 21.35 -46.82 27.68
C SER A 130 21.98 -47.11 29.04
N ASN A 131 21.22 -46.96 30.13
CA ASN A 131 21.69 -47.29 31.47
C ASN A 131 22.04 -48.78 31.60
N SER A 132 21.23 -49.69 31.06
CA SER A 132 21.56 -51.12 31.04
C SER A 132 22.85 -51.42 30.27
N ILE A 133 23.08 -50.75 29.13
CA ILE A 133 24.35 -50.85 28.38
C ILE A 133 25.53 -50.35 29.23
N PHE A 134 25.38 -49.23 29.93
CA PHE A 134 26.44 -48.65 30.76
C PHE A 134 26.78 -49.48 32.02
N GLU A 135 25.88 -50.36 32.45
CA GLU A 135 26.08 -51.26 33.60
C GLU A 135 26.84 -52.55 33.25
N LEU A 136 27.09 -52.84 31.97
CA LEU A 136 27.85 -54.01 31.54
C LEU A 136 29.30 -53.97 32.07
N GLU A 137 29.74 -55.06 32.71
CA GLU A 137 31.10 -55.20 33.25
C GLU A 137 32.17 -55.27 32.15
N GLU A 138 31.87 -56.00 31.06
CA GLU A 138 32.72 -56.15 29.88
C GLU A 138 31.94 -55.67 28.64
N PRO A 139 31.93 -54.36 28.33
CA PRO A 139 31.11 -53.81 27.25
C PRO A 139 31.70 -54.08 25.85
N ILE A 140 33.03 -54.22 25.74
CA ILE A 140 33.72 -54.36 24.45
C ILE A 140 33.44 -55.74 23.85
N GLY A 141 32.76 -55.77 22.70
CA GLY A 141 32.40 -57.01 22.01
C GLY A 141 31.29 -57.80 22.71
N ASN A 142 30.51 -57.15 23.59
CA ASN A 142 29.42 -57.79 24.31
C ASN A 142 28.19 -57.99 23.39
N ASN A 143 27.81 -59.25 23.17
CA ASN A 143 26.66 -59.59 22.33
C ASN A 143 25.32 -59.07 22.88
N GLU A 144 25.14 -59.08 24.20
CA GLU A 144 23.92 -58.56 24.83
C GLU A 144 23.81 -57.04 24.66
N GLY A 145 24.93 -56.34 24.86
CA GLY A 145 25.03 -54.90 24.58
C GLY A 145 24.72 -54.55 23.12
N ALA A 146 25.23 -55.34 22.17
CA ALA A 146 24.93 -55.16 20.74
C ALA A 146 23.44 -55.34 20.42
N ILE A 147 22.77 -56.33 21.03
CA ILE A 147 21.31 -56.52 20.89
C ILE A 147 20.55 -55.34 21.50
N MET A 148 20.94 -54.86 22.68
CA MET A 148 20.32 -53.68 23.30
C MET A 148 20.47 -52.44 22.41
N MET A 149 21.64 -52.26 21.79
CA MET A 149 21.90 -51.16 20.85
C MET A 149 21.00 -51.25 19.61
N GLU A 150 20.84 -52.43 19.01
CA GLU A 150 19.95 -52.64 17.85
C GLU A 150 18.48 -52.33 18.19
N VAL A 151 18.01 -52.74 19.38
CA VAL A 151 16.67 -52.40 19.88
C VAL A 151 16.54 -50.89 20.07
N MET A 152 17.53 -50.26 20.68
CA MET A 152 17.54 -48.82 20.92
C MET A 152 17.53 -48.00 19.62
N ASP A 153 18.30 -48.41 18.62
CA ASP A 153 18.26 -47.84 17.26
C ASP A 153 16.85 -47.95 16.66
N GLY A 154 16.21 -49.12 16.79
CA GLY A 154 14.85 -49.34 16.34
C GLY A 154 13.82 -48.42 17.00
N ILE A 155 13.94 -48.20 18.31
CA ILE A 155 13.08 -47.31 19.09
C ILE A 155 13.29 -45.85 18.70
N VAL A 156 14.56 -45.41 18.55
CA VAL A 156 14.87 -44.04 18.10
C VAL A 156 14.36 -43.79 16.69
N LEU A 157 14.48 -44.77 15.78
CA LEU A 157 13.90 -44.67 14.44
C LEU A 157 12.37 -44.49 14.46
N ASP A 158 11.66 -45.09 15.43
CA ASP A 158 10.23 -44.88 15.60
C ASP A 158 9.92 -43.45 16.09
N ALA A 159 10.68 -42.94 17.07
CA ALA A 159 10.58 -41.56 17.53
C ALA A 159 10.76 -40.57 16.36
N GLN A 160 11.75 -40.82 15.49
CA GLN A 160 12.02 -39.98 14.34
C GLN A 160 10.88 -39.96 13.32
N LYS A 161 10.23 -41.10 13.08
CA LYS A 161 9.05 -41.14 12.20
C LYS A 161 7.91 -40.31 12.77
N LYS A 162 7.69 -40.37 14.10
CA LYS A 162 6.69 -39.53 14.79
C LYS A 162 7.04 -38.04 14.68
N ILE A 163 8.31 -37.69 14.90
CA ILE A 163 8.81 -36.32 14.73
C ILE A 163 8.64 -35.86 13.27
N ASP A 164 8.88 -36.73 12.28
CA ASP A 164 8.68 -36.41 10.85
C ASP A 164 7.22 -36.13 10.51
N VAL A 165 6.27 -36.81 11.13
CA VAL A 165 4.83 -36.49 11.00
C VAL A 165 4.54 -35.08 11.52
N LEU A 166 5.11 -34.70 12.68
CA LEU A 166 4.95 -33.35 13.24
C LEU A 166 5.61 -32.28 12.36
N ILE A 167 6.81 -32.55 11.83
CA ILE A 167 7.53 -31.69 10.88
C ILE A 167 6.71 -31.48 9.60
N ALA A 168 6.15 -32.55 9.04
CA ALA A 168 5.34 -32.50 7.83
C ALA A 168 4.07 -31.67 8.04
N SER A 169 3.40 -31.86 9.19
CA SER A 169 2.23 -31.08 9.60
C SER A 169 2.55 -29.59 9.70
N SER A 170 3.61 -29.23 10.44
CA SER A 170 4.02 -27.83 10.59
C SER A 170 4.48 -27.21 9.25
N SER A 171 5.25 -27.94 8.45
CA SER A 171 5.72 -27.49 7.13
C SER A 171 4.57 -27.24 6.16
N SER A 172 3.52 -28.07 6.20
CA SER A 172 2.30 -27.86 5.41
C SER A 172 1.60 -26.55 5.80
N LEU A 173 1.48 -26.26 7.10
CA LEU A 173 0.94 -24.99 7.59
C LEU A 173 1.79 -23.80 7.14
N VAL A 174 3.12 -23.87 7.32
CA VAL A 174 4.05 -22.83 6.85
C VAL A 174 3.87 -22.56 5.35
N SER A 175 3.77 -23.60 4.52
CA SER A 175 3.57 -23.45 3.07
C SER A 175 2.22 -22.79 2.72
N THR A 176 1.17 -23.14 3.45
CA THR A 176 -0.18 -22.60 3.28
C THR A 176 -0.22 -21.11 3.64
N TYR A 177 0.35 -20.72 4.79
CA TYR A 177 0.41 -19.32 5.20
C TYR A 177 1.32 -18.48 4.31
N THR A 178 2.43 -19.05 3.83
CA THR A 178 3.32 -18.39 2.87
C THR A 178 2.57 -18.08 1.56
N SER A 179 1.85 -19.08 1.03
CA SER A 179 1.03 -18.93 -0.19
C SER A 179 -0.07 -17.89 0.00
N ASN A 180 -0.77 -17.93 1.13
CA ASN A 180 -1.80 -16.95 1.48
C ASN A 180 -1.25 -15.52 1.61
N ASN A 181 -0.03 -15.37 2.13
CA ASN A 181 0.67 -14.08 2.20
C ASN A 181 1.02 -13.56 0.82
N GLN A 182 1.55 -14.41 -0.06
CA GLN A 182 1.83 -14.04 -1.45
C GLN A 182 0.55 -13.62 -2.19
N ILE A 183 -0.54 -14.36 -2.05
CA ILE A 183 -1.84 -14.02 -2.65
C ILE A 183 -2.37 -12.69 -2.10
N THR A 184 -2.31 -12.50 -0.79
CA THR A 184 -2.78 -11.26 -0.14
C THR A 184 -1.98 -10.06 -0.62
N ASN A 185 -0.65 -10.15 -0.62
CA ASN A 185 0.24 -9.09 -1.06
C ASN A 185 0.01 -8.77 -2.55
N THR A 186 0.03 -9.77 -3.44
CA THR A 186 -0.18 -9.57 -4.88
C THR A 186 -1.56 -9.00 -5.20
N THR A 187 -2.62 -9.43 -4.50
CA THR A 187 -3.97 -8.89 -4.68
C THR A 187 -4.06 -7.44 -4.21
N ALA A 188 -3.50 -7.12 -3.04
CA ALA A 188 -3.45 -5.76 -2.52
C ALA A 188 -2.70 -4.82 -3.46
N THR A 189 -1.49 -5.23 -3.91
CA THR A 189 -0.69 -4.45 -4.86
C THR A 189 -1.45 -4.22 -6.17
N ARG A 190 -2.11 -5.23 -6.72
CA ARG A 190 -2.92 -5.09 -7.96
C ARG A 190 -4.05 -4.08 -7.79
N ILE A 191 -4.77 -4.12 -6.67
CA ILE A 191 -5.85 -3.18 -6.38
C ILE A 191 -5.30 -1.75 -6.25
N ILE A 192 -4.24 -1.56 -5.47
CA ILE A 192 -3.61 -0.25 -5.27
C ILE A 192 -3.13 0.34 -6.59
N ILE A 193 -2.42 -0.43 -7.41
CA ILE A 193 -1.96 0.01 -8.75
C ILE A 193 -3.15 0.38 -9.63
N SER A 194 -4.21 -0.44 -9.65
CA SER A 194 -5.40 -0.15 -10.46
C SER A 194 -6.09 1.16 -10.04
N VAL A 195 -6.23 1.40 -8.74
CA VAL A 195 -6.79 2.65 -8.21
C VAL A 195 -5.90 3.84 -8.55
N LEU A 196 -4.57 3.68 -8.46
CA LEU A 196 -3.61 4.73 -8.80
C LEU A 196 -3.68 5.09 -10.30
N CYS A 197 -3.81 4.10 -11.19
CA CYS A 197 -4.05 4.35 -12.62
C CYS A 197 -5.35 5.13 -12.85
N ILE A 198 -6.43 4.79 -12.13
CA ILE A 198 -7.71 5.51 -12.19
C ILE A 198 -7.52 6.97 -11.77
N ILE A 199 -6.83 7.22 -10.64
CA ILE A 199 -6.54 8.57 -10.15
C ILE A 199 -5.81 9.40 -11.22
N ILE A 200 -4.77 8.83 -11.87
CA ILE A 200 -4.02 9.51 -12.92
C ILE A 200 -4.94 9.89 -14.09
N ILE A 201 -5.80 8.97 -14.55
CA ILE A 201 -6.76 9.26 -15.62
C ILE A 201 -7.72 10.37 -15.21
N PHE A 202 -8.25 10.34 -13.99
CA PHE A 202 -9.13 11.39 -13.46
C PHE A 202 -8.42 12.76 -13.40
N LEU A 203 -7.16 12.81 -13.02
CA LEU A 203 -6.38 14.06 -12.99
C LEU A 203 -6.13 14.61 -14.40
N LEU A 204 -5.78 13.75 -15.36
CA LEU A 204 -5.57 14.16 -16.75
C LEU A 204 -6.85 14.68 -17.39
N VAL A 205 -7.95 13.93 -17.26
CA VAL A 205 -9.25 14.30 -17.84
C VAL A 205 -9.81 15.53 -17.12
N GLY A 206 -9.82 15.52 -15.79
CA GLY A 206 -10.30 16.63 -14.97
C GLY A 206 -9.50 17.91 -15.21
N GLY A 207 -8.17 17.82 -15.29
CA GLY A 207 -7.30 18.94 -15.62
C GLY A 207 -7.56 19.51 -17.01
N TYR A 208 -7.78 18.65 -18.02
CA TYR A 208 -8.18 19.10 -19.35
C TYR A 208 -9.50 19.88 -19.35
N TYR A 209 -10.53 19.36 -18.66
CA TYR A 209 -11.81 20.04 -18.52
C TYR A 209 -11.68 21.36 -17.76
N TYR A 210 -10.90 21.39 -16.68
CA TYR A 210 -10.63 22.60 -15.91
C TYR A 210 -10.03 23.72 -16.79
N VAL A 211 -9.00 23.41 -17.58
CA VAL A 211 -8.38 24.38 -18.49
C VAL A 211 -9.37 24.86 -19.55
N LYS A 212 -10.17 23.95 -20.10
CA LYS A 212 -11.12 24.25 -21.18
C LYS A 212 -12.32 25.07 -20.70
N GLU A 213 -12.91 24.74 -19.55
CA GLU A 213 -14.14 25.34 -19.05
C GLU A 213 -13.90 26.59 -18.19
N ILE A 214 -12.77 26.68 -17.50
CA ILE A 214 -12.52 27.80 -16.57
C ILE A 214 -11.41 28.69 -17.11
N THR A 215 -10.21 28.14 -17.33
CA THR A 215 -9.04 28.95 -17.68
C THR A 215 -9.18 29.65 -19.03
N ARG A 216 -9.71 28.97 -20.06
CA ARG A 216 -9.89 29.56 -21.40
C ARG A 216 -10.91 30.71 -21.42
N PRO A 217 -12.14 30.58 -20.88
CA PRO A 217 -13.07 31.70 -20.81
C PRO A 217 -12.54 32.90 -20.03
N ILE A 218 -11.87 32.66 -18.88
CA ILE A 218 -11.22 33.74 -18.12
C ILE A 218 -10.16 34.46 -18.97
N LYS A 219 -9.30 33.71 -19.66
CA LYS A 219 -8.29 34.31 -20.56
C LYS A 219 -8.91 35.13 -21.69
N ASN A 220 -10.04 34.68 -22.24
CA ASN A 220 -10.79 35.41 -23.26
C ASN A 220 -11.38 36.71 -22.70
N LEU A 221 -11.97 36.67 -21.50
CA LEU A 221 -12.47 37.86 -20.79
C LEU A 221 -11.36 38.87 -20.56
N THR A 222 -10.19 38.42 -20.07
CA THR A 222 -9.01 39.27 -19.91
C THR A 222 -8.56 39.90 -21.23
N SER A 223 -8.54 39.14 -22.32
CA SER A 223 -8.21 39.65 -23.65
C SER A 223 -9.20 40.72 -24.13
N ILE A 224 -10.49 40.55 -23.88
CA ILE A 224 -11.51 41.54 -24.23
C ILE A 224 -11.33 42.81 -23.38
N ALA A 225 -11.11 42.66 -22.07
CA ALA A 225 -10.85 43.80 -21.17
C ALA A 225 -9.66 44.65 -21.65
N GLN A 226 -8.55 43.99 -22.03
CA GLN A 226 -7.37 44.67 -22.58
C GLN A 226 -7.65 45.41 -23.89
N LYS A 227 -8.55 44.88 -24.73
CA LYS A 227 -8.94 45.55 -25.99
C LYS A 227 -9.81 46.77 -25.74
N VAL A 228 -10.69 46.72 -24.74
CA VAL A 228 -11.56 47.87 -24.37
C VAL A 228 -10.74 49.03 -23.84
N THR A 229 -9.65 48.77 -23.12
CA THR A 229 -8.75 49.84 -22.63
C THR A 229 -7.82 50.39 -23.71
N SER A 230 -7.66 49.70 -24.85
CA SER A 230 -6.84 50.17 -25.98
C SER A 230 -7.62 51.09 -26.92
N VAL A 231 -7.00 52.22 -27.30
CA VAL A 231 -7.60 53.41 -27.94
C VAL A 231 -8.32 53.18 -29.29
N ASN A 232 -8.23 51.99 -29.91
CA ASN A 232 -8.68 51.73 -31.30
C ASN A 232 -9.80 50.66 -31.46
N SER A 233 -10.56 50.33 -30.42
CA SER A 233 -11.50 49.20 -30.49
C SER A 233 -12.88 49.55 -31.08
N LYS A 234 -13.01 49.54 -32.41
CA LYS A 234 -14.30 49.43 -33.15
C LYS A 234 -14.68 47.98 -33.48
N SER A 235 -14.17 46.98 -32.75
CA SER A 235 -14.42 45.58 -33.07
C SER A 235 -15.72 45.06 -32.43
N GLU A 236 -16.59 44.45 -33.24
CA GLU A 236 -17.76 43.69 -32.77
C GLU A 236 -17.33 42.63 -31.75
N PHE A 237 -17.87 42.73 -30.53
CA PHE A 237 -17.56 41.81 -29.45
C PHE A 237 -18.19 40.44 -29.74
N LYS A 238 -17.37 39.45 -30.10
CA LYS A 238 -17.84 38.05 -30.19
C LYS A 238 -18.31 37.60 -28.81
N LYS A 239 -19.60 37.22 -28.73
CA LYS A 239 -20.20 36.66 -27.52
C LYS A 239 -19.38 35.46 -27.03
N ILE A 240 -19.01 35.50 -25.77
CA ILE A 240 -18.28 34.41 -25.12
C ILE A 240 -19.24 33.19 -25.06
N PRO A 241 -18.80 32.00 -25.48
CA PRO A 241 -19.66 30.82 -25.46
C PRO A 241 -20.12 30.52 -24.03
N THR A 242 -21.43 30.30 -23.90
CA THR A 242 -22.16 30.24 -22.64
C THR A 242 -22.31 28.78 -22.18
N GLN A 243 -21.79 28.46 -21.00
CA GLN A 243 -22.24 27.30 -20.21
C GLN A 243 -23.02 27.90 -19.04
N ASN A 244 -24.26 27.50 -18.76
CA ASN A 244 -25.12 28.10 -17.71
C ASN A 244 -24.52 27.98 -16.29
N ASP A 245 -23.45 28.70 -16.01
CA ASP A 245 -22.62 28.65 -14.80
C ASP A 245 -22.17 30.07 -14.39
N GLU A 246 -21.36 30.16 -13.34
CA GLU A 246 -20.90 31.43 -12.78
C GLU A 246 -20.07 32.26 -13.77
N ILE A 247 -19.34 31.60 -14.68
CA ILE A 247 -18.52 32.28 -15.69
C ILE A 247 -19.41 32.86 -16.80
N ASP A 248 -20.50 32.19 -17.15
CA ASP A 248 -21.50 32.77 -18.06
C ASP A 248 -22.20 33.97 -17.45
N ASN A 249 -22.65 33.87 -16.19
CA ASN A 249 -23.25 35.01 -15.50
C ASN A 249 -22.27 36.20 -15.45
N PHE A 250 -21.01 35.95 -15.10
CA PHE A 250 -19.97 36.98 -15.12
C PHE A 250 -19.73 37.54 -16.53
N SER A 251 -19.68 36.69 -17.56
CA SER A 251 -19.49 37.11 -18.95
C SER A 251 -20.64 38.00 -19.44
N ASN A 252 -21.88 37.69 -19.05
CA ASN A 252 -23.06 38.48 -19.40
C ASN A 252 -23.05 39.85 -18.72
N LEU A 253 -22.71 39.91 -17.41
CA LEU A 253 -22.54 41.17 -16.69
C LEU A 253 -21.41 42.03 -17.28
N PHE A 254 -20.27 41.40 -17.60
CA PHE A 254 -19.13 42.07 -18.20
C PHE A 254 -19.44 42.64 -19.59
N ASN A 255 -20.13 41.88 -20.45
CA ASN A 255 -20.58 42.37 -21.76
C ASN A 255 -21.57 43.52 -21.64
N ASN A 256 -22.50 43.47 -20.67
CA ASN A 256 -23.44 44.56 -20.43
C ASN A 256 -22.73 45.85 -20.00
N MET A 257 -21.72 45.74 -19.12
CA MET A 257 -20.88 46.89 -18.72
C MET A 257 -20.17 47.51 -19.92
N ILE A 258 -19.55 46.70 -20.79
CA ILE A 258 -18.88 47.19 -22.01
C ILE A 258 -19.87 47.92 -22.92
N ARG A 259 -21.07 47.35 -23.11
CA ARG A 259 -22.12 47.98 -23.92
C ARG A 259 -22.53 49.34 -23.35
N VAL A 260 -22.82 49.41 -22.05
CA VAL A 260 -23.17 50.67 -21.37
C VAL A 260 -22.06 51.70 -21.48
N LEU A 261 -20.79 51.31 -21.39
CA LEU A 261 -19.65 52.20 -21.60
C LEU A 261 -19.58 52.69 -23.06
N SER A 262 -19.75 51.80 -24.02
CA SER A 262 -19.75 52.15 -25.45
C SER A 262 -20.88 53.10 -25.82
N ASP A 263 -22.07 52.89 -25.27
CA ASP A 263 -23.27 53.69 -25.59
C ASP A 263 -23.23 55.08 -24.94
N ASN A 264 -22.60 55.21 -23.75
CA ASN A 264 -22.58 56.47 -23.00
C ASN A 264 -21.27 57.25 -23.11
N THR A 265 -20.20 56.68 -23.68
CA THR A 265 -18.93 57.39 -23.84
C THR A 265 -18.89 58.09 -25.19
N VAL A 266 -18.74 59.41 -25.17
CA VAL A 266 -18.58 60.21 -26.39
C VAL A 266 -17.24 59.84 -27.04
N SER A 267 -17.27 59.39 -28.29
CA SER A 267 -16.03 59.05 -28.99
C SER A 267 -15.12 60.27 -29.09
N LYS A 268 -13.81 60.07 -28.89
CA LYS A 268 -12.80 61.11 -29.06
C LYS A 268 -12.91 61.77 -30.44
N ASP A 269 -13.25 61.00 -31.47
CA ASP A 269 -13.45 61.49 -32.84
C ASP A 269 -14.66 62.41 -32.96
N TYR A 270 -15.78 62.09 -32.29
CA TYR A 270 -16.95 62.96 -32.23
C TYR A 270 -16.64 64.23 -31.44
N MET A 271 -15.99 64.10 -30.26
CA MET A 271 -15.57 65.26 -29.47
C MET A 271 -14.63 66.16 -30.28
N ASN A 272 -13.64 65.60 -30.95
CA ASN A 272 -12.74 66.32 -31.86
C ASN A 272 -13.49 66.94 -33.04
N SER A 273 -14.50 66.26 -33.60
CA SER A 273 -15.33 66.81 -34.67
C SER A 273 -16.20 67.96 -34.19
N VAL A 274 -16.70 67.91 -32.96
CA VAL A 274 -17.41 69.03 -32.32
C VAL A 274 -16.44 70.19 -32.09
N LEU A 275 -15.27 69.92 -31.49
CA LEU A 275 -14.22 70.93 -31.26
C LEU A 275 -13.78 71.59 -32.57
N ASN A 276 -13.61 70.83 -33.65
CA ASN A 276 -13.24 71.34 -34.97
C ASN A 276 -14.37 72.10 -35.67
N LYS A 277 -15.64 71.86 -35.31
CA LYS A 277 -16.82 72.54 -35.89
C LYS A 277 -17.21 73.81 -35.13
N ILE A 278 -16.76 73.98 -33.89
CA ILE A 278 -16.88 75.24 -33.17
C ILE A 278 -15.96 76.24 -33.89
N LYS A 279 -16.56 77.18 -34.64
CA LYS A 279 -15.87 78.17 -35.50
C LYS A 279 -15.08 79.25 -34.74
N GLU A 280 -14.93 79.11 -33.44
CA GLU A 280 -14.28 80.10 -32.57
C GLU A 280 -12.99 79.51 -31.99
N SER A 281 -11.95 80.35 -31.88
CA SER A 281 -10.64 79.94 -31.37
C SER A 281 -10.76 79.42 -29.94
N LEU A 282 -10.59 78.11 -29.77
CA LEU A 282 -10.57 77.47 -28.46
C LEU A 282 -9.12 77.46 -27.96
N ILE A 283 -8.84 78.27 -26.94
CA ILE A 283 -7.56 78.31 -26.24
C ILE A 283 -7.73 77.59 -24.90
N ILE A 284 -6.98 76.51 -24.70
CA ILE A 284 -6.92 75.81 -23.42
C ILE A 284 -5.55 76.07 -22.80
N THR A 285 -5.52 76.75 -21.66
CA THR A 285 -4.32 77.00 -20.85
C THR A 285 -4.33 76.13 -19.60
N ASN A 286 -3.15 75.70 -19.15
CA ASN A 286 -3.02 75.08 -17.84
C ASN A 286 -2.93 76.16 -16.73
N LEU A 287 -2.87 75.73 -15.47
CA LEU A 287 -2.73 76.62 -14.30
C LEU A 287 -1.44 77.47 -14.30
N GLU A 288 -0.48 77.16 -15.17
CA GLU A 288 0.78 77.90 -15.34
C GLU A 288 0.72 78.86 -16.54
N GLU A 289 -0.47 79.15 -17.06
CA GLU A 289 -0.73 79.96 -18.27
C GLU A 289 -0.01 79.44 -19.54
N LYS A 290 0.48 78.20 -19.51
CA LYS A 290 1.12 77.58 -20.65
C LYS A 290 0.06 77.02 -21.60
N LEU A 291 0.08 77.54 -22.82
CA LEU A 291 -0.78 77.10 -23.93
C LEU A 291 -0.64 75.59 -24.13
N SER A 292 -1.71 74.85 -23.86
CA SER A 292 -1.70 73.38 -23.86
C SER A 292 -2.39 72.79 -25.09
N LEU A 293 -3.31 73.55 -25.71
CA LEU A 293 -3.91 73.22 -26.99
C LEU A 293 -4.26 74.52 -27.74
N SER A 294 -3.76 74.67 -28.97
CA SER A 294 -4.14 75.72 -29.93
C SER A 294 -4.63 75.01 -31.19
N ILE A 295 -5.92 75.09 -31.48
CA ILE A 295 -6.50 74.60 -32.73
C ILE A 295 -6.67 75.83 -33.63
N ASN A 296 -5.65 76.11 -34.46
CA ASN A 296 -5.75 77.10 -35.53
C ASN A 296 -6.27 76.40 -36.78
N LEU A 297 -7.51 76.68 -37.17
CA LEU A 297 -8.11 76.20 -38.42
C LEU A 297 -8.07 77.33 -39.45
N HIS A 298 -7.46 77.07 -40.59
CA HIS A 298 -7.69 77.83 -41.83
C HIS A 298 -8.99 77.37 -42.48
#